data_AF-A0A2T0SK64-F1
#
_entry.id   AF-A0A2T0SK64-F1
#
_cell.length_a   1.000
_cell.length_b   1.000
_cell.length_c   1.000
_cell.angle_alpha   90.00
_cell.angle_beta   90.00
_cell.angle_gamma   90.00
#
_symmetry.space_group_name_H-M   'P 1'
#
loop_
_entity.id
_entity.type
_entity.pdbx_description
1 polymer ?
#
loop_
_entity_poly.entity_id
_entity_poly.type
_entity_poly.pdbx_seq_one_letter_code
_entity_poly.pdbx_strand_id
1 'polypeptide(L)' 'MTDPNENPLDTAEETDEDELGVDPLDEGVEAPYRWSGANSFGTTSAEQRAGEPLDARLAQEEPDVQPDEV' A
#
# COMPACT_ATOMS: atom_id res chain seq x y z
N MET A 1 -15.80 -18.71 -22.80
CA MET A 1 -14.64 -19.64 -22.87
C MET A 1 -13.96 -19.47 -21.52
N THR A 2 -14.19 -20.40 -20.58
CA THR A 2 -13.41 -20.44 -19.33
C THR A 2 -12.08 -21.07 -19.71
N ASP A 3 -10.96 -20.43 -19.37
CA ASP A 3 -9.65 -21.05 -19.56
C ASP A 3 -9.61 -22.34 -18.73
N PRO A 4 -9.24 -23.51 -19.28
CA PRO A 4 -9.12 -24.74 -18.50
C PRO A 4 -8.05 -24.66 -17.39
N ASN A 5 -7.23 -23.60 -17.39
CA ASN A 5 -6.27 -23.29 -16.32
C ASN A 5 -6.78 -22.21 -15.34
N GLU A 6 -7.95 -21.62 -15.56
CA GLU A 6 -8.60 -20.76 -14.56
C GLU A 6 -9.40 -21.62 -13.60
N ASN A 7 -8.72 -22.14 -12.58
CA ASN A 7 -9.38 -22.61 -11.37
C ASN A 7 -9.38 -21.44 -10.37
N PRO A 8 -10.52 -20.78 -10.08
CA PRO A 8 -10.54 -19.68 -9.10
C PRO A 8 -10.19 -20.14 -7.68
N LEU A 9 -10.12 -21.46 -7.45
CA LEU A 9 -9.61 -22.05 -6.23
C LEU A 9 -8.07 -22.05 -6.21
N ASP A 10 -7.35 -22.12 -7.33
CA ASP A 10 -5.87 -22.12 -7.34
C ASP A 10 -5.30 -20.88 -6.62
N THR A 11 -5.83 -19.70 -6.95
CA THR A 11 -5.36 -18.45 -6.33
C THR A 11 -5.72 -18.33 -4.84
N ALA A 12 -6.74 -19.06 -4.39
CA ALA A 12 -7.12 -19.08 -2.97
C ALA A 12 -6.25 -20.08 -2.20
N GLU A 13 -6.00 -21.26 -2.76
CA GLU A 13 -5.15 -22.31 -2.18
C GLU A 13 -3.68 -21.88 -2.09
N GLU A 14 -3.20 -21.03 -3.02
CA GLU A 14 -1.87 -20.39 -2.91
C GLU A 14 -1.69 -19.54 -1.64
N THR A 15 -2.78 -19.16 -0.96
CA THR A 15 -2.75 -18.38 0.29
C THR A 15 -3.02 -19.22 1.54
N ASP A 16 -3.23 -20.53 1.40
CA ASP A 16 -3.45 -21.41 2.54
C ASP A 16 -2.15 -21.67 3.33
N GLU A 17 -2.30 -21.92 4.63
CA GLU A 17 -1.19 -22.04 5.59
C GLU A 17 -0.23 -23.20 5.25
N ASP A 18 -0.74 -24.27 4.66
CA ASP A 18 0.02 -25.45 4.28
C ASP A 18 0.85 -25.22 3.01
N GLU A 19 0.36 -24.43 2.05
CA GLU A 19 1.14 -24.03 0.86
C GLU A 19 2.17 -22.94 1.20
N LEU A 20 1.83 -21.97 2.06
CA LEU A 20 2.74 -20.92 2.51
C LEU A 20 3.81 -21.42 3.50
N GLY A 21 3.58 -22.56 4.15
CA GLY A 21 4.49 -23.14 5.14
C GLY A 21 4.62 -22.34 6.43
N VAL A 22 3.73 -21.36 6.64
CA VAL A 22 3.61 -20.49 7.80
C VAL A 22 2.14 -20.17 8.02
N ASP A 23 1.72 -19.94 9.27
CA ASP A 23 0.40 -19.35 9.56
C ASP A 23 0.48 -17.83 9.31
N PRO A 24 -0.18 -17.28 8.28
CA PRO A 24 -0.16 -15.84 7.99
C PRO A 24 -0.72 -14.98 9.14
N LEU A 25 -1.50 -15.57 10.06
CA LEU A 25 -2.08 -14.90 11.22
C LEU A 25 -1.14 -14.89 12.44
N ASP A 26 -0.09 -15.72 12.47
CA ASP A 26 0.88 -15.77 13.57
C ASP A 26 1.81 -14.53 13.60
N GLU A 27 2.16 -13.99 12.44
CA GLU A 27 3.00 -12.76 12.31
C GLU A 27 2.15 -11.49 12.11
N GLY A 28 0.93 -11.46 12.66
CA GLY A 28 0.05 -10.30 12.54
C GLY A 28 0.77 -8.98 12.87
N VAL A 29 0.64 -7.99 11.97
CA VAL A 29 1.20 -6.65 12.20
C VAL A 29 0.43 -5.94 13.30
N GLU A 30 1.05 -5.73 14.46
CA GLU A 30 0.47 -4.93 15.52
C GLU A 30 0.55 -3.44 15.12
N ALA A 31 -0.62 -2.86 14.80
CA ALA A 31 -0.70 -1.44 14.51
C ALA A 31 -0.19 -0.62 15.72
N PRO A 32 0.42 0.54 15.50
CA PRO A 32 0.89 1.38 16.61
C PRO A 32 -0.26 1.66 17.60
N TYR A 33 0.01 1.51 18.90
CA TYR A 33 -0.94 1.79 19.99
C TYR A 33 -1.56 3.20 19.97
N ARG A 34 -0.98 4.12 19.19
CA ARG A 34 -1.41 5.51 19.06
C ARG A 34 -1.91 5.79 17.65
N TRP A 35 -3.05 6.46 17.56
CA TRP A 35 -3.52 7.04 16.31
C TRP A 35 -2.60 8.19 15.89
N SER A 36 -2.35 8.33 14.60
CA SER A 36 -1.81 9.55 13.99
C SER A 36 -2.96 10.44 13.54
N GLY A 37 -2.88 11.74 13.82
CA GLY A 37 -3.88 12.67 13.31
C GLY A 37 -3.75 12.89 11.82
N ALA A 38 -4.88 13.08 11.14
CA ALA A 38 -4.94 13.54 9.76
C ALA A 38 -4.73 15.05 9.72
N ASN A 39 -3.48 15.50 9.85
CA ASN A 39 -3.07 16.90 9.87
C ASN A 39 -2.22 17.31 8.64
N SER A 40 -2.21 16.48 7.60
CA SER A 40 -1.58 16.77 6.32
C SER A 40 -2.33 17.85 5.52
N PHE A 41 -1.82 18.22 4.36
CA PHE A 41 -2.44 19.20 3.47
C PHE A 41 -3.87 18.76 3.07
N GLY A 42 -4.79 19.74 2.93
CA GLY A 42 -6.16 19.48 2.48
C GLY A 42 -7.16 19.26 3.62
N THR A 43 -6.77 19.55 4.86
CA THR A 43 -7.64 19.48 6.04
C THR A 43 -8.58 20.69 6.16
N THR A 44 -8.31 21.76 5.41
CA THR A 44 -9.16 22.95 5.33
C THR A 44 -9.79 23.15 3.95
N SER A 45 -10.95 23.81 3.90
CA SER A 45 -11.62 24.15 2.63
C SER A 45 -10.83 25.11 1.74
N ALA A 46 -9.84 25.83 2.29
CA ALA A 46 -8.96 26.69 1.52
C ALA A 46 -7.89 25.86 0.81
N GLU A 47 -7.24 24.93 1.52
CA GLU A 47 -6.23 24.02 0.97
C GLU A 47 -6.83 23.12 -0.11
N GLN A 48 -8.02 22.56 0.10
CA GLN A 48 -8.68 21.73 -0.92
C GLN A 48 -8.93 22.49 -2.22
N ARG A 49 -9.24 23.78 -2.14
CA ARG A 49 -9.43 24.64 -3.32
C ARG A 49 -8.11 25.02 -3.99
N ALA A 50 -7.06 25.22 -3.20
CA ALA A 50 -5.73 25.55 -3.71
C ALA A 50 -5.05 24.34 -4.37
N GLY A 51 -5.28 23.13 -3.83
CA GLY A 51 -4.54 21.93 -4.19
C GLY A 51 -3.13 21.92 -3.59
N GLU A 52 -2.61 20.72 -3.33
CA GLU A 52 -1.25 20.58 -2.82
C GLU A 52 -0.24 20.85 -3.96
N PRO A 53 0.83 21.63 -3.71
CA PRO A 53 1.84 21.86 -4.73
C PRO A 53 2.58 20.56 -5.09
N LEU A 54 2.88 20.39 -6.38
CA LEU A 54 3.52 19.17 -6.89
C LEU A 54 4.85 18.87 -6.20
N ASP A 55 5.68 19.89 -5.95
CA ASP A 55 6.97 19.72 -5.27
C ASP A 55 6.82 19.15 -3.85
N ALA A 56 5.75 19.53 -3.14
CA ALA A 56 5.48 18.99 -1.81
C ALA A 56 5.05 17.52 -1.88
N ARG A 57 4.29 17.14 -2.91
CA ARG A 57 3.94 15.74 -3.16
C ARG A 57 5.16 14.89 -3.50
N LEU A 58 6.03 15.38 -4.39
CA LEU A 58 7.26 14.69 -4.77
C LEU A 58 8.20 14.51 -3.57
N ALA A 59 8.27 15.47 -2.65
CA ALA A 59 9.10 15.36 -1.45
C ALA A 59 8.60 14.30 -0.44
N GLN A 60 7.37 13.82 -0.56
CA GLN A 60 6.81 12.74 0.28
C GLN A 60 7.08 11.35 -0.29
N GLU A 61 7.43 11.25 -1.58
CA GLU A 61 7.66 9.99 -2.26
C GLU A 61 9.12 9.54 -2.11
N GLU A 62 9.31 8.23 -2.03
CA GLU A 62 10.64 7.62 -2.16
C GLU A 62 10.84 7.22 -3.64
N PRO A 63 11.97 7.61 -4.28
CA PRO A 63 12.22 7.21 -5.66
C PRO A 63 12.40 5.70 -5.80
N ASP A 64 11.65 5.08 -6.71
CA ASP A 64 11.79 3.65 -7.03
C ASP A 64 13.16 3.31 -7.65
N VAL A 65 13.81 4.28 -8.29
CA VAL A 65 15.12 4.15 -8.93
C VAL A 65 16.03 5.29 -8.50
N GLN A 66 17.32 4.98 -8.39
CA GLN A 66 18.31 6.00 -8.13
C GLN A 66 18.45 6.93 -9.35
N PRO A 67 18.57 8.25 -9.14
CA PRO A 67 18.83 9.16 -10.24
C PRO A 67 20.18 8.84 -10.88
N ASP A 68 20.26 8.97 -12.21
CA ASP A 68 21.52 8.83 -12.93
C ASP A 68 22.53 9.88 -12.45
N GLU A 69 23.80 9.49 -12.24
CA GLU A 69 24.89 10.44 -12.02
C GLU A 69 25.13 11.23 -13.32
N VAL A 70 24.94 12.55 -13.26
CA VAL A 70 25.15 13.49 -14.37
C VAL A 70 26.56 14.07 -14.42
#